data_AF-A0A2E5ID95-F1
#
_entry.id   AF-A0A2E5ID95-F1
#
_cell.length_a   1.000
_cell.length_b   1.000
_cell.length_c   1.000
_cell.angle_alpha   90.00
_cell.angle_beta   90.00
_cell.angle_gamma   90.00
#
_symmetry.space_group_name_H-M   'P 1'
#
loop_
_entity.id
_entity.type
_entity.pdbx_description
1 polymer ?
#
loop_
_entity_poly.entity_id
_entity_poly.type
_entity_poly.pdbx_seq_one_letter_code
_entity_poly.pdbx_strand_id
1 'polypeptide(L)'
;MDTPKICATLTGTTVEEMLADASLATVAGADMVEARLDMLYMEETPVPSDSSNNDQNSRFRHSETVLTPRDDPDINIDEALSLLEAGIELPVVLTCRPMRQGGYFPGTEEERCAILRKAIESGVSWVDLETDIEPKIRSDLVKLAGKKTRIIASVHFDRAPDDSNEVIEKVRDMASHGDLVKACYATSGKRSALKLFEAAWELKEEEFDYTIMGLGEAGDWTRIHAPAIGISMVYTTSELGPKLTSSGRINTVELTGAWEMLGYS
;
A
#
# COMPACT_ATOMS: atom_id res chain seq x y z
N MET A 1 11.01 17.40 -13.60
CA MET A 1 10.80 16.35 -12.59
C MET A 1 9.64 15.53 -13.10
N ASP A 2 9.83 14.23 -13.23
CA ASP A 2 8.73 13.34 -13.62
C ASP A 2 7.71 13.30 -12.49
N THR A 3 6.43 13.36 -12.84
CA THR A 3 5.34 13.29 -11.87
C THR A 3 5.36 11.93 -11.18
N PRO A 4 5.24 11.86 -9.84
CA PRO A 4 5.17 10.59 -9.12
C PRO A 4 4.03 9.71 -9.63
N LYS A 5 4.27 8.40 -9.73
CA LYS A 5 3.21 7.44 -10.09
C LYS A 5 2.21 7.29 -8.96
N ILE A 6 0.92 7.24 -9.29
CA ILE A 6 -0.16 6.98 -8.35
C ILE A 6 -0.52 5.49 -8.36
N CYS A 7 -0.28 4.81 -7.24
CA CYS A 7 -0.67 3.42 -7.01
C CYS A 7 -1.87 3.35 -6.06
N ALA A 8 -3.06 3.01 -6.57
CA ALA A 8 -4.24 2.86 -5.72
C ALA A 8 -4.27 1.47 -5.07
N THR A 9 -4.33 1.42 -3.73
CA THR A 9 -4.44 0.16 -2.99
C THR A 9 -5.88 -0.32 -3.01
N LEU A 10 -6.08 -1.56 -3.48
CA LEU A 10 -7.37 -2.23 -3.47
C LEU A 10 -7.65 -2.75 -2.07
N THR A 11 -8.82 -2.40 -1.53
CA THR A 11 -9.23 -2.67 -0.15
C THR A 11 -10.20 -3.85 -0.04
N GLY A 12 -10.75 -4.30 -1.18
CA GLY A 12 -11.61 -5.46 -1.25
C GLY A 12 -11.06 -6.72 -0.56
N THR A 13 -11.96 -7.44 0.10
CA THR A 13 -11.71 -8.73 0.78
C THR A 13 -12.09 -9.94 -0.08
N THR A 14 -12.59 -9.68 -1.28
CA THR A 14 -12.88 -10.65 -2.35
C THR A 14 -12.26 -10.17 -3.66
N VAL A 15 -12.10 -11.07 -4.63
CA VAL A 15 -11.57 -10.69 -5.95
C VAL A 15 -12.53 -9.75 -6.66
N GLU A 16 -13.84 -9.99 -6.55
CA GLU A 16 -14.88 -9.14 -7.12
C GLU A 16 -14.83 -7.71 -6.57
N GLU A 17 -14.62 -7.55 -5.26
CA GLU A 17 -14.42 -6.24 -4.63
C GLU A 17 -13.12 -5.57 -5.11
N MET A 18 -12.03 -6.32 -5.21
CA MET A 18 -10.76 -5.79 -5.76
C MET A 18 -10.93 -5.31 -7.21
N LEU A 19 -11.68 -6.02 -8.04
CA LEU A 19 -11.97 -5.61 -9.41
C LEU A 19 -12.84 -4.34 -9.47
N ALA A 20 -13.79 -4.20 -8.55
CA ALA A 20 -14.57 -2.97 -8.40
C ALA A 20 -13.68 -1.78 -7.98
N ASP A 21 -12.81 -1.98 -6.99
CA ASP A 21 -11.85 -0.98 -6.53
C ASP A 21 -10.90 -0.56 -7.67
N ALA A 22 -10.44 -1.51 -8.49
CA ALA A 22 -9.55 -1.25 -9.61
C ALA A 22 -10.26 -0.42 -10.70
N SER A 23 -11.53 -0.71 -10.96
CA SER A 23 -12.35 0.09 -11.89
C SER A 23 -12.50 1.54 -11.41
N LEU A 24 -12.72 1.74 -10.10
CA LEU A 24 -12.78 3.08 -9.49
C LEU A 24 -11.42 3.80 -9.58
N ALA A 25 -10.32 3.09 -9.30
CA ALA A 25 -8.96 3.63 -9.39
C ALA A 25 -8.62 4.10 -10.81
N THR A 26 -9.00 3.34 -11.84
CA THR A 26 -8.84 3.72 -13.25
C THR A 26 -9.59 5.01 -13.57
N VAL A 27 -10.86 5.11 -13.16
CA VAL A 27 -11.67 6.32 -13.38
C VAL A 27 -11.10 7.52 -12.63
N ALA A 28 -10.52 7.31 -11.45
CA ALA A 28 -9.89 8.35 -10.66
C ALA A 28 -8.52 8.81 -11.21
N GLY A 29 -7.96 8.13 -12.21
CA GLY A 29 -6.68 8.48 -12.82
C GLY A 29 -5.46 7.90 -12.10
N ALA A 30 -5.59 6.73 -11.46
CA ALA A 30 -4.43 6.00 -10.96
C ALA A 30 -3.58 5.46 -12.12
N ASP A 31 -2.25 5.46 -11.95
CA ASP A 31 -1.31 4.90 -12.93
C ASP A 31 -1.20 3.37 -12.82
N MET A 32 -1.51 2.85 -11.63
CA MET A 32 -1.43 1.43 -11.29
C MET A 32 -2.22 1.11 -10.02
N VAL A 33 -2.35 -0.17 -9.70
CA VAL A 33 -3.06 -0.63 -8.49
C VAL A 33 -2.22 -1.61 -7.67
N GLU A 34 -2.41 -1.63 -6.35
CA GLU A 34 -1.86 -2.65 -5.45
C GLU A 34 -2.97 -3.61 -5.02
N ALA A 35 -2.89 -4.86 -5.49
CA ALA A 35 -3.76 -5.95 -5.07
C ALA A 35 -3.13 -6.66 -3.86
N ARG A 36 -3.79 -6.56 -2.71
CA ARG A 36 -3.35 -7.12 -1.43
C ARG A 36 -3.95 -8.52 -1.24
N LEU A 37 -3.22 -9.55 -1.65
CA LEU A 37 -3.65 -10.95 -1.53
C LEU A 37 -3.90 -11.37 -0.09
N ASP A 38 -3.22 -10.74 0.88
CA ASP A 38 -3.46 -10.97 2.30
C ASP A 38 -4.87 -10.52 2.77
N MET A 39 -5.52 -9.59 2.06
CA MET A 39 -6.89 -9.15 2.37
C MET A 39 -7.95 -10.22 2.07
N LEU A 40 -7.66 -11.19 1.20
CA LEU A 40 -8.58 -12.29 0.90
C LEU A 40 -8.86 -13.17 2.13
N TYR A 41 -7.96 -13.15 3.12
CA TYR A 41 -8.08 -13.86 4.40
C TYR A 41 -8.94 -13.12 5.43
N MET A 42 -9.42 -11.92 5.09
CA MET A 42 -10.25 -11.07 5.93
C MET A 42 -11.68 -11.00 5.40
N GLU A 43 -12.60 -10.59 6.24
CA GLU A 43 -13.97 -10.22 5.87
C GLU A 43 -14.41 -8.98 6.66
N GLU A 44 -15.34 -8.22 6.09
CA GLU A 44 -15.94 -7.09 6.79
C GLU A 44 -17.14 -7.53 7.63
N THR A 45 -17.07 -7.31 8.94
CA THR A 45 -18.19 -7.52 9.86
C THR A 45 -18.76 -6.18 10.36
N PRO A 46 -20.10 -6.00 10.35
CA PRO A 46 -20.72 -4.80 10.92
C PRO A 46 -20.45 -4.68 12.41
N VAL A 47 -19.99 -3.51 12.85
CA VAL A 47 -19.87 -3.16 14.27
C VAL A 47 -21.30 -3.02 14.84
N PRO A 48 -21.66 -3.77 15.90
CA PRO A 48 -22.96 -3.63 16.54
C PRO A 48 -23.15 -2.20 17.04
N SER A 49 -24.23 -1.53 16.64
CA SER A 49 -24.53 -0.19 17.15
C SER A 49 -25.04 -0.28 18.58
N ASP A 50 -24.33 0.31 19.55
CA ASP A 50 -24.87 0.51 20.89
C ASP A 50 -26.16 1.34 20.80
N SER A 51 -27.28 0.70 21.13
CA SER A 51 -28.63 1.24 21.02
C SER A 51 -29.00 2.13 22.21
N SER A 52 -28.10 3.04 22.62
CA SER A 52 -28.30 3.89 23.79
C SER A 52 -28.42 5.39 23.53
N ASN A 53 -28.40 5.86 22.27
CA ASN A 53 -28.71 7.27 21.97
C ASN A 53 -29.83 7.43 20.94
N ASN A 54 -30.94 7.93 21.47
CA ASN A 54 -32.24 8.14 20.84
C ASN A 54 -32.24 9.46 20.04
N ASP A 55 -31.40 9.55 19.02
CA ASP A 55 -31.34 10.73 18.15
C ASP A 55 -31.90 10.40 16.76
N GLN A 56 -33.16 10.79 16.52
CA GLN A 56 -33.96 10.45 15.34
C GLN A 56 -33.57 11.21 14.07
N ASN A 57 -32.32 11.66 13.92
CA ASN A 57 -31.96 12.61 12.85
C ASN A 57 -30.65 12.30 12.11
N SER A 58 -30.44 11.04 11.71
CA SER A 58 -29.41 10.71 10.70
C SER A 58 -29.95 9.68 9.71
N ARG A 59 -30.31 10.16 8.51
CA ARG A 59 -30.74 9.33 7.37
C ARG A 59 -29.59 8.59 6.67
N PHE A 60 -28.36 8.72 7.18
CA PHE A 60 -27.16 8.07 6.65
C PHE A 60 -26.25 7.63 7.81
N ARG A 61 -26.64 6.58 8.54
CA ARG A 61 -25.65 5.81 9.32
C ARG A 61 -24.98 4.85 8.33
N HIS A 62 -23.76 5.17 7.89
CA HIS A 62 -22.87 4.09 7.47
C HIS A 62 -22.67 3.20 8.69
N SER A 63 -23.09 1.93 8.60
CA SER A 63 -22.71 0.94 9.59
C SER A 63 -21.20 0.82 9.52
N GLU A 64 -20.53 1.21 10.60
CA GLU A 64 -19.09 1.01 10.73
C GLU A 64 -18.82 -0.49 10.62
N THR A 65 -17.92 -0.89 9.73
CA THR A 65 -17.45 -2.27 9.59
C THR A 65 -16.05 -2.39 10.17
N VAL A 66 -15.71 -3.60 10.62
CA VAL A 66 -14.36 -3.96 11.07
C VAL A 66 -13.90 -5.17 10.26
N LEU A 67 -12.61 -5.20 9.94
CA LEU A 67 -12.00 -6.36 9.31
C LEU A 67 -11.76 -7.44 10.36
N THR A 68 -12.31 -8.63 10.13
CA THR A 68 -12.10 -9.82 10.95
C THR A 68 -11.50 -10.94 10.10
N PRO A 69 -10.62 -11.80 10.66
CA PRO A 69 -10.15 -12.98 9.94
C PRO A 69 -11.32 -13.89 9.57
N ARG A 70 -11.29 -14.46 8.36
CA ARG A 70 -12.26 -15.47 7.94
C ARG A 70 -12.07 -16.77 8.73
N ASP A 71 -13.17 -17.42 9.08
CA ASP A 71 -13.16 -18.78 9.60
C ASP A 71 -12.91 -19.76 8.44
N ASP A 72 -11.73 -20.40 8.42
CA ASP A 72 -11.31 -21.41 7.42
C ASP A 72 -11.38 -20.94 5.94
N PRO A 73 -10.53 -19.98 5.54
CA PRO A 73 -10.56 -19.42 4.20
C PRO A 73 -10.05 -20.41 3.14
N ASP A 74 -10.96 -20.96 2.33
CA ASP A 74 -10.64 -21.75 1.13
C ASP A 74 -10.28 -20.83 -0.06
N ILE A 75 -9.11 -20.20 0.01
CA ILE A 75 -8.64 -19.26 -1.02
C ILE A 75 -7.84 -19.99 -2.08
N ASN A 76 -8.40 -20.07 -3.29
CA ASN A 76 -7.67 -20.51 -4.47
C ASN A 76 -6.86 -19.36 -5.09
N ILE A 77 -5.58 -19.27 -4.71
CA ILE A 77 -4.69 -18.22 -5.18
C ILE A 77 -4.50 -18.22 -6.71
N ASP A 78 -4.46 -19.38 -7.37
CA ASP A 78 -4.24 -19.43 -8.82
C ASP A 78 -5.44 -18.85 -9.59
N GLU A 79 -6.65 -19.13 -9.10
CA GLU A 79 -7.88 -18.57 -9.64
C GLU A 79 -7.97 -17.06 -9.38
N ALA A 80 -7.65 -16.62 -8.15
CA ALA A 80 -7.62 -15.20 -7.82
C ALA A 80 -6.65 -14.42 -8.72
N LEU A 81 -5.44 -14.93 -8.93
CA LEU A 81 -4.45 -14.32 -9.83
C LEU A 81 -4.96 -14.24 -11.27
N SER A 82 -5.58 -15.31 -11.77
CA SER A 82 -6.13 -15.37 -13.13
C SER A 82 -7.26 -14.36 -13.34
N LEU A 83 -8.14 -14.20 -12.36
CA LEU A 83 -9.24 -13.24 -12.40
C LEU A 83 -8.74 -11.79 -12.32
N LEU A 84 -7.75 -11.51 -11.46
CA LEU A 84 -7.13 -10.18 -11.36
C LEU A 84 -6.41 -9.79 -12.66
N GLU A 85 -5.66 -10.73 -13.25
CA GLU A 85 -4.99 -10.50 -14.55
C GLU A 85 -5.99 -10.22 -15.67
N ALA A 86 -7.12 -10.94 -15.71
CA ALA A 86 -8.14 -10.75 -16.74
C ALA A 86 -8.99 -9.49 -16.53
N GLY A 87 -9.16 -9.04 -15.28
CA GLY A 87 -10.11 -7.99 -14.92
C GLY A 87 -9.51 -6.61 -14.66
N ILE A 88 -8.18 -6.49 -14.55
CA ILE A 88 -7.51 -5.21 -14.28
C ILE A 88 -6.68 -4.77 -15.49
N GLU A 89 -7.04 -3.62 -16.06
CA GLU A 89 -6.33 -3.05 -17.21
C GLU A 89 -5.03 -2.31 -16.83
N LEU A 90 -4.99 -1.75 -15.61
CA LEU A 90 -3.83 -1.04 -15.10
C LEU A 90 -2.68 -2.00 -14.72
N PRO A 91 -1.42 -1.57 -14.76
CA PRO A 91 -0.33 -2.30 -14.14
C PRO A 91 -0.64 -2.66 -12.68
N VAL A 92 -0.29 -3.88 -12.27
CA VAL A 92 -0.62 -4.41 -10.93
C VAL A 92 0.65 -4.59 -10.10
N VAL A 93 0.58 -4.18 -8.83
CA VAL A 93 1.47 -4.62 -7.75
C VAL A 93 0.77 -5.74 -6.99
N LEU A 94 1.29 -6.96 -7.03
CA LEU A 94 0.83 -8.03 -6.16
C LEU A 94 1.63 -8.02 -4.86
N THR A 95 0.89 -8.01 -3.75
CA THR A 95 1.45 -7.96 -2.40
C THR A 95 0.77 -9.01 -1.52
N CYS A 96 1.56 -9.75 -0.75
CA CYS A 96 1.04 -10.60 0.33
C CYS A 96 1.77 -10.21 1.62
N ARG A 97 1.24 -9.19 2.31
CA ARG A 97 1.90 -8.59 3.48
C ARG A 97 1.77 -9.51 4.70
N PRO A 98 2.85 -9.80 5.44
CA PRO A 98 2.78 -10.61 6.65
C PRO A 98 2.28 -9.80 7.85
N MET A 99 1.73 -10.48 8.86
CA MET A 99 1.25 -9.85 10.10
C MET A 99 2.30 -9.00 10.82
N ARG A 100 3.57 -9.47 10.84
CA ARG A 100 4.70 -8.75 11.45
C ARG A 100 4.99 -7.37 10.85
N GLN A 101 4.44 -7.06 9.67
CA GLN A 101 4.56 -5.78 8.98
C GLN A 101 3.17 -5.17 8.67
N GLY A 102 2.17 -5.49 9.50
CA GLY A 102 0.83 -4.88 9.42
C GLY A 102 -0.07 -5.43 8.31
N GLY A 103 0.24 -6.61 7.76
CA GLY A 103 -0.63 -7.34 6.85
C GLY A 103 -1.53 -8.35 7.55
N TYR A 104 -2.26 -9.12 6.76
CA TYR A 104 -3.26 -10.06 7.25
C TYR A 104 -3.02 -11.52 6.89
N PHE A 105 -1.87 -11.86 6.29
CA PHE A 105 -1.58 -13.24 5.92
C PHE A 105 -1.39 -14.10 7.18
N PRO A 106 -2.22 -15.14 7.42
CA PRO A 106 -2.23 -15.88 8.67
C PRO A 106 -1.27 -17.08 8.70
N GLY A 107 -0.70 -17.45 7.54
CA GLY A 107 0.13 -18.64 7.40
C GLY A 107 1.61 -18.43 7.74
N THR A 108 2.40 -19.45 7.47
CA THR A 108 3.86 -19.47 7.62
C THR A 108 4.57 -18.66 6.54
N GLU A 109 5.82 -18.27 6.79
CA GLU A 109 6.60 -17.52 5.81
C GLU A 109 6.86 -18.35 4.53
N GLU A 110 6.96 -19.68 4.66
CA GLU A 110 7.09 -20.61 3.54
C GLU A 110 5.85 -20.59 2.63
N GLU A 111 4.65 -20.63 3.22
CA GLU A 111 3.39 -20.54 2.48
C GLU A 111 3.24 -19.17 1.82
N ARG A 112 3.57 -18.09 2.54
CA ARG A 112 3.56 -16.72 2.00
C ARG A 112 4.49 -16.58 0.80
N CYS A 113 5.71 -17.11 0.90
CA CYS A 113 6.68 -17.09 -0.20
C CYS A 113 6.23 -17.97 -1.38
N ALA A 114 5.42 -19.00 -1.15
CA ALA A 114 4.80 -19.77 -2.23
C ALA A 114 3.75 -18.94 -2.99
N ILE A 115 2.96 -18.12 -2.30
CA ILE A 115 2.02 -17.16 -2.92
C ILE A 115 2.79 -16.12 -3.73
N LEU A 116 3.86 -15.53 -3.17
CA LEU A 116 4.70 -14.56 -3.88
C LEU A 116 5.38 -15.17 -5.12
N ARG A 117 5.78 -16.43 -5.06
CA ARG A 117 6.29 -17.17 -6.23
C ARG A 117 5.23 -17.25 -7.33
N LYS A 118 4.00 -17.65 -6.99
CA LYS A 118 2.88 -17.71 -7.94
C LYS A 118 2.54 -16.34 -8.53
N ALA A 119 2.57 -15.29 -7.72
CA ALA A 119 2.39 -13.90 -8.17
C ALA A 119 3.44 -13.48 -9.21
N ILE A 120 4.70 -13.89 -9.04
CA ILE A 120 5.75 -13.63 -10.04
C ILE A 120 5.53 -14.49 -11.29
N GLU A 121 5.19 -15.77 -11.14
CA GLU A 121 4.95 -16.70 -12.24
C GLU A 121 3.75 -16.31 -13.11
N SER A 122 2.76 -15.59 -12.56
CA SER A 122 1.65 -15.03 -13.33
C SER A 122 2.09 -13.91 -14.29
N GLY A 123 3.34 -13.43 -14.20
CA GLY A 123 3.84 -12.37 -15.08
C GLY A 123 3.36 -10.98 -14.71
N VAL A 124 2.95 -10.77 -13.45
CA VAL A 124 2.53 -9.47 -12.92
C VAL A 124 3.56 -8.38 -13.19
N SER A 125 3.10 -7.13 -13.34
CA SER A 125 3.98 -5.97 -13.55
C SER A 125 4.93 -5.73 -12.38
N TRP A 126 4.44 -5.86 -11.15
CA TRP A 126 5.21 -5.63 -9.92
C TRP A 126 4.87 -6.63 -8.82
N VAL A 127 5.87 -6.96 -8.00
CA VAL A 127 5.70 -7.70 -6.76
C VAL A 127 6.32 -6.92 -5.60
N ASP A 128 5.61 -6.83 -4.47
CA ASP A 128 6.15 -6.31 -3.22
C ASP A 128 6.80 -7.44 -2.42
N LEU A 129 8.09 -7.27 -2.11
CA LEU A 129 8.88 -8.23 -1.35
C LEU A 129 9.53 -7.51 -0.16
N GLU A 130 9.18 -7.91 1.05
CA GLU A 130 9.78 -7.36 2.25
C GLU A 130 11.28 -7.69 2.31
N THR A 131 12.06 -6.72 2.77
CA THR A 131 13.53 -6.85 2.87
C THR A 131 13.99 -7.82 3.95
N ASP A 132 13.11 -8.19 4.88
CA ASP A 132 13.38 -9.15 5.96
C ASP A 132 12.97 -10.60 5.64
N ILE A 133 12.50 -10.87 4.41
CA ILE A 133 12.41 -12.25 3.90
C ILE A 133 13.81 -12.87 3.96
N GLU A 134 13.90 -14.14 4.37
CA GLU A 134 15.18 -14.86 4.49
C GLU A 134 16.03 -14.68 3.21
N PRO A 135 17.32 -14.30 3.33
CA PRO A 135 18.13 -13.87 2.19
C PRO A 135 18.18 -14.85 1.01
N LYS A 136 18.26 -16.16 1.27
CA LYS A 136 18.30 -17.16 0.20
C LYS A 136 16.95 -17.26 -0.51
N ILE A 137 15.85 -17.35 0.24
CA ILE A 137 14.49 -17.37 -0.34
C ILE A 137 14.24 -16.08 -1.14
N ARG A 138 14.59 -14.92 -0.58
CA ARG A 138 14.43 -13.64 -1.26
C ARG A 138 15.24 -13.56 -2.55
N SER A 139 16.49 -14.01 -2.52
CA SER A 139 17.34 -14.07 -3.72
C SER A 139 16.74 -14.95 -4.82
N ASP A 140 16.11 -16.06 -4.46
CA ASP A 140 15.46 -16.95 -5.42
C ASP A 140 14.19 -16.32 -6.02
N LEU A 141 13.39 -15.58 -5.23
CA LEU A 141 12.27 -14.80 -5.75
C LEU A 141 12.73 -13.68 -6.70
N VAL A 142 13.80 -12.95 -6.35
CA VAL A 142 14.37 -11.90 -7.21
C VAL A 142 14.85 -12.48 -8.55
N LYS A 143 15.54 -13.63 -8.52
CA LYS A 143 15.98 -14.33 -9.75
C LYS A 143 14.79 -14.77 -10.61
N LEU A 144 13.71 -15.24 -9.97
CA LEU A 144 12.51 -15.67 -10.67
C LEU A 144 11.81 -14.50 -11.39
N ALA A 145 11.71 -13.34 -10.73
CA ALA A 145 11.14 -12.12 -11.32
C ALA A 145 11.91 -11.66 -12.57
N GLY A 146 13.24 -11.78 -12.52
CA GLY A 146 14.11 -11.51 -13.66
C GLY A 146 13.90 -10.10 -14.21
N LYS A 147 13.57 -9.99 -15.51
CA LYS A 147 13.24 -8.71 -16.17
C LYS A 147 11.75 -8.53 -16.47
N LYS A 148 10.93 -9.51 -16.09
CA LYS A 148 9.49 -9.53 -16.44
C LYS A 148 8.64 -8.81 -15.41
N THR A 149 9.02 -8.94 -14.14
CA THR A 149 8.31 -8.37 -13.00
C THR A 149 9.27 -7.45 -12.23
N ARG A 150 8.87 -6.21 -12.00
CA ARG A 150 9.64 -5.26 -11.16
C ARG A 150 9.40 -5.54 -9.68
N ILE A 151 10.36 -5.20 -8.84
CA ILE A 151 10.35 -5.53 -7.41
C ILE A 151 10.26 -4.25 -6.58
N ILE A 152 9.30 -4.21 -5.66
CA ILE A 152 9.29 -3.24 -4.57
C ILE A 152 9.99 -3.88 -3.36
N ALA A 153 11.11 -3.29 -2.93
CA ALA A 153 11.80 -3.69 -1.72
C ALA A 153 11.24 -2.91 -0.54
N SER A 154 10.46 -3.58 0.32
CA SER A 154 9.64 -2.89 1.31
C SER A 154 10.02 -3.17 2.76
N VAL A 155 9.65 -2.24 3.64
CA VAL A 155 9.66 -2.39 5.10
C VAL A 155 8.57 -1.52 5.72
N HIS A 156 7.89 -2.05 6.74
CA HIS A 156 6.83 -1.37 7.48
C HIS A 156 7.13 -1.41 8.98
N PHE A 157 7.04 -0.24 9.62
CA PHE A 157 7.22 -0.07 11.05
C PHE A 157 5.90 0.38 11.68
N ASP A 158 5.54 -0.25 12.80
CA ASP A 158 4.39 0.10 13.64
C ASP A 158 4.68 1.27 14.60
N ARG A 159 5.84 1.92 14.44
CA ARG A 159 6.28 3.08 15.19
C ARG A 159 6.68 4.24 14.28
N ALA A 160 6.75 5.42 14.86
CA ALA A 160 7.40 6.56 14.24
C ALA A 160 8.92 6.35 14.16
N PRO A 161 9.60 6.96 13.16
CA PRO A 161 11.05 6.99 13.15
C PRO A 161 11.58 7.84 14.31
N ASP A 162 12.75 7.49 14.82
CA ASP A 162 13.45 8.22 15.87
C ASP A 162 13.86 9.61 15.37
N ASP A 163 14.37 9.69 14.14
CA ASP A 163 14.68 10.91 13.42
C ASP A 163 14.66 10.69 11.89
N SER A 164 14.96 11.73 11.11
CA SER A 164 15.03 11.63 9.64
C SER A 164 16.23 10.81 9.14
N ASN A 165 17.34 10.76 9.88
CA ASN A 165 18.52 9.99 9.50
C ASN A 165 18.24 8.48 9.52
N GLU A 166 17.47 7.98 10.49
CA GLU A 166 17.03 6.58 10.52
C GLU A 166 16.33 6.19 9.20
N VAL A 167 15.44 7.06 8.71
CA VAL A 167 14.69 6.82 7.46
C VAL A 167 15.63 6.87 6.26
N ILE A 168 16.55 7.83 6.21
CA ILE A 168 17.54 8.00 5.16
C ILE A 168 18.44 6.76 5.06
N GLU A 169 19.01 6.32 6.19
CA GLU A 169 19.86 5.13 6.27
C GLU A 169 19.09 3.90 5.84
N LYS A 170 17.84 3.74 6.30
CA LYS A 170 16.99 2.61 5.92
C LYS A 170 16.75 2.57 4.41
N VAL A 171 16.42 3.70 3.80
CA VAL A 171 16.17 3.78 2.36
C VAL A 171 17.44 3.48 1.55
N ARG A 172 18.59 4.05 1.95
CA ARG A 172 19.90 3.81 1.30
C ARG A 172 20.33 2.34 1.41
N ASP A 173 20.16 1.72 2.57
CA ASP A 173 20.47 0.29 2.78
C ASP A 173 19.67 -0.62 1.82
N MET A 174 18.42 -0.24 1.54
CA MET A 174 17.52 -1.00 0.69
C MET A 174 17.68 -0.68 -0.81
N ALA A 175 18.44 0.35 -1.20
CA ALA A 175 18.54 0.85 -2.58
C ALA A 175 18.87 -0.21 -3.63
N SER A 176 19.61 -1.26 -3.26
CA SER A 176 20.00 -2.36 -4.16
C SER A 176 19.08 -3.59 -4.12
N HIS A 177 17.98 -3.56 -3.34
CA HIS A 177 17.15 -4.74 -3.07
C HIS A 177 15.92 -4.84 -3.99
N GLY A 178 15.70 -3.88 -4.89
CA GLY A 178 14.56 -3.87 -5.80
C GLY A 178 14.65 -2.72 -6.81
N ASP A 179 13.61 -2.61 -7.64
CA ASP A 179 13.42 -1.54 -8.61
C ASP A 179 12.84 -0.26 -7.98
N LEU A 180 12.20 -0.38 -6.81
CA LEU A 180 11.65 0.71 -6.00
C LEU A 180 11.85 0.35 -4.52
N VAL A 181 12.35 1.28 -3.72
CA VAL A 181 12.42 1.15 -2.25
C VAL A 181 11.15 1.70 -1.60
N LYS A 182 10.53 0.97 -0.68
CA LYS A 182 9.32 1.40 0.06
C LYS A 182 9.55 1.33 1.56
N ALA A 183 9.60 2.48 2.22
CA ALA A 183 9.68 2.56 3.69
C ALA A 183 8.39 3.17 4.25
N CYS A 184 7.71 2.45 5.12
CA CYS A 184 6.45 2.89 5.72
C CYS A 184 6.58 2.94 7.25
N TYR A 185 6.16 4.04 7.86
CA TYR A 185 6.21 4.23 9.31
C TYR A 185 4.83 4.66 9.83
N ALA A 186 4.51 4.24 11.05
CA ALA A 186 3.39 4.81 11.78
C ALA A 186 3.68 6.30 12.12
N THR A 187 2.66 7.13 12.04
CA THR A 187 2.72 8.56 12.39
C THR A 187 1.64 8.90 13.39
N SER A 188 1.99 9.74 14.37
CA SER A 188 1.10 10.16 15.45
C SER A 188 1.00 11.69 15.51
N GLY A 189 1.12 12.35 14.36
CA GLY A 189 1.03 13.80 14.21
C GLY A 189 2.19 14.43 13.46
N LYS A 190 2.17 15.77 13.41
CA LYS A 190 3.05 16.60 12.57
C LYS A 190 4.55 16.38 12.80
N ARG A 191 4.97 16.06 14.02
CA ARG A 191 6.40 15.83 14.34
C ARG A 191 6.94 14.57 13.67
N SER A 192 6.21 13.46 13.72
CA SER A 192 6.61 12.23 13.01
C SER A 192 6.53 12.39 11.50
N ALA A 193 5.50 13.09 11.01
CA ALA A 193 5.37 13.38 9.57
C ALA A 193 6.52 14.24 9.04
N LEU A 194 6.96 15.25 9.82
CA LEU A 194 8.07 16.12 9.43
C LEU A 194 9.39 15.33 9.27
N LYS A 195 9.66 14.33 10.11
CA LYS A 195 10.84 13.46 9.97
C LYS A 195 10.83 12.71 8.63
N LEU A 196 9.67 12.18 8.23
CA LEU A 196 9.51 11.50 6.94
C LEU A 196 9.69 12.47 5.76
N PHE A 197 9.15 13.68 5.89
CA PHE A 197 9.30 14.73 4.88
C PHE A 197 10.76 15.17 4.74
N GLU A 198 11.46 15.42 5.86
CA GLU A 198 12.87 15.81 5.88
C GLU A 198 13.75 14.71 5.25
N ALA A 199 13.47 13.45 5.54
CA ALA A 199 14.16 12.33 4.93
C ALA A 199 13.97 12.30 3.40
N ALA A 200 12.74 12.43 2.92
CA ALA A 200 12.46 12.51 1.47
C ALA A 200 13.14 13.73 0.83
N TRP A 201 13.12 14.88 1.50
CA TRP A 201 13.77 16.09 0.99
C TRP A 201 15.29 15.92 0.81
N GLU A 202 15.94 15.19 1.71
CA GLU A 202 17.38 14.88 1.63
C GLU A 202 17.67 13.84 0.52
N LEU A 203 16.78 12.87 0.34
CA LEU A 203 16.93 11.77 -0.63
C LEU A 203 16.54 12.14 -2.06
N LYS A 204 15.90 13.29 -2.31
CA LYS A 204 15.27 13.64 -3.59
C LYS A 204 16.22 13.70 -4.81
N GLU A 205 17.53 13.80 -4.59
CA GLU A 205 18.56 13.83 -5.64
C GLU A 205 19.27 12.48 -5.80
N GLU A 206 18.87 11.45 -5.06
CA GLU A 206 19.40 10.09 -5.21
C GLU A 206 18.95 9.47 -6.55
N GLU A 207 19.78 8.61 -7.15
CA GLU A 207 19.53 8.04 -8.49
C GLU A 207 18.63 6.79 -8.49
N PHE A 208 18.16 6.34 -7.32
CA PHE A 208 17.29 5.17 -7.19
C PHE A 208 15.85 5.58 -6.85
N ASP A 209 14.88 4.82 -7.36
CA ASP A 209 13.47 5.06 -7.09
C ASP A 209 13.13 4.69 -5.64
N TYR A 210 12.40 5.58 -4.94
CA TYR A 210 11.92 5.28 -3.59
C TYR A 210 10.57 5.93 -3.27
N THR A 211 9.94 5.43 -2.22
CA THR A 211 8.75 5.99 -1.58
C THR A 211 8.84 5.88 -0.06
N ILE A 212 8.45 6.95 0.62
CA ILE A 212 8.37 7.06 2.07
C ILE A 212 6.94 7.38 2.44
N MET A 213 6.35 6.57 3.31
CA MET A 213 4.94 6.66 3.68
C MET A 213 4.76 6.81 5.18
N GLY A 214 3.84 7.71 5.56
CA GLY A 214 3.28 7.74 6.90
C GLY A 214 1.90 7.09 6.96
N LEU A 215 1.62 6.36 8.03
CA LEU A 215 0.30 5.82 8.39
C LEU A 215 -0.14 6.34 9.76
N GLY A 216 -1.25 7.06 9.79
CA GLY A 216 -1.74 7.76 10.98
C GLY A 216 -1.71 9.27 10.81
N GLU A 217 -1.95 10.03 11.88
CA GLU A 217 -2.12 11.48 11.80
C GLU A 217 -0.95 12.17 11.09
N ALA A 218 -1.26 13.02 10.10
CA ALA A 218 -0.33 13.74 9.22
C ALA A 218 0.56 12.85 8.32
N GLY A 219 0.29 11.55 8.23
CA GLY A 219 1.06 10.63 7.38
C GLY A 219 0.90 10.86 5.87
N ASP A 220 -0.11 11.62 5.47
CA ASP A 220 -0.43 12.00 4.08
C ASP A 220 0.52 13.06 3.50
N TRP A 221 1.32 13.74 4.33
CA TRP A 221 2.20 14.84 3.91
C TRP A 221 3.20 14.43 2.82
N THR A 222 3.79 13.23 2.93
CA THR A 222 4.74 12.76 1.91
C THR A 222 4.07 12.47 0.57
N ARG A 223 2.76 12.15 0.57
CA ARG A 223 1.98 11.94 -0.65
C ARG A 223 1.61 13.27 -1.29
N ILE A 224 1.09 14.20 -0.50
CA ILE A 224 0.68 15.54 -0.97
C ILE A 224 1.87 16.29 -1.59
N HIS A 225 3.05 16.19 -0.98
CA HIS A 225 4.24 16.88 -1.44
C HIS A 225 5.19 16.04 -2.30
N ALA A 226 4.80 14.82 -2.68
CA ALA A 226 5.63 13.89 -3.44
C ALA A 226 6.33 14.52 -4.66
N PRO A 227 5.66 15.36 -5.51
CA PRO A 227 6.31 15.99 -6.66
C PRO A 227 7.46 16.94 -6.30
N ALA A 228 7.43 17.54 -5.11
CA ALA A 228 8.44 18.48 -4.65
C ALA A 228 9.61 17.82 -3.90
N ILE A 229 9.42 16.60 -3.40
CA ILE A 229 10.35 15.93 -2.48
C ILE A 229 10.93 14.62 -3.05
N GLY A 230 10.80 14.40 -4.36
CA GLY A 230 11.49 13.30 -5.07
C GLY A 230 10.94 11.90 -4.79
N ILE A 231 9.67 11.79 -4.41
CA ILE A 231 9.01 10.48 -4.23
C ILE A 231 8.61 9.93 -5.61
N SER A 232 9.08 8.73 -5.98
CA SER A 232 8.81 8.15 -7.30
C SER A 232 7.39 7.58 -7.46
N MET A 233 6.79 7.14 -6.35
CA MET A 233 5.46 6.53 -6.32
C MET A 233 4.73 6.85 -5.02
N VAL A 234 3.45 7.19 -5.13
CA VAL A 234 2.55 7.44 -4.00
C VAL A 234 1.44 6.41 -3.96
N TYR A 235 1.03 6.03 -2.75
CA TYR A 235 -0.06 5.09 -2.53
C TYR A 235 -1.32 5.81 -2.08
N THR A 236 -2.42 5.57 -2.81
CA THR A 236 -3.76 6.10 -2.52
C THR A 236 -4.73 4.97 -2.22
N THR A 237 -5.97 5.31 -1.92
CA THR A 237 -7.07 4.36 -1.70
C THR A 237 -8.32 4.82 -2.46
N SER A 238 -9.20 3.88 -2.78
CA SER A 238 -10.54 4.16 -3.32
C SER A 238 -11.58 4.46 -2.23
N GLU A 239 -11.23 4.27 -0.95
CA GLU A 239 -12.09 4.61 0.18
C GLU A 239 -12.44 6.11 0.21
N LEU A 240 -13.59 6.43 0.79
CA LEU A 240 -14.05 7.80 1.01
C LEU A 240 -14.35 8.03 2.50
N GLY A 241 -14.11 9.24 2.97
CA GLY A 241 -14.62 9.70 4.27
C GLY A 241 -13.59 10.37 5.18
N PRO A 242 -14.05 10.98 6.28
CA PRO A 242 -13.24 11.85 7.12
C PRO A 242 -12.10 11.14 7.88
N LYS A 243 -12.14 9.80 7.94
CA LYS A 243 -11.11 8.98 8.60
C LYS A 243 -9.82 8.84 7.79
N LEU A 244 -9.83 9.16 6.50
CA LEU A 244 -8.64 9.03 5.64
C LEU A 244 -7.51 9.94 6.14
N THR A 245 -7.78 11.23 6.29
CA THR A 245 -6.78 12.20 6.75
C THR A 245 -6.21 11.85 8.14
N SER A 246 -7.06 11.40 9.06
CA SER A 246 -6.61 10.99 10.41
C SER A 246 -5.83 9.67 10.41
N SER A 247 -5.96 8.86 9.37
CA SER A 247 -5.15 7.64 9.15
C SER A 247 -3.95 7.88 8.21
N GLY A 248 -3.67 9.12 7.81
CA GLY A 248 -2.56 9.44 6.90
C GLY A 248 -2.75 8.88 5.49
N ARG A 249 -3.99 8.55 5.14
CA ARG A 249 -4.40 8.06 3.82
C ARG A 249 -5.08 9.20 3.06
N ILE A 250 -5.05 9.12 1.75
CA ILE A 250 -5.68 10.09 0.84
C ILE A 250 -6.19 9.33 -0.38
N ASN A 251 -7.35 9.70 -0.91
CA ASN A 251 -7.84 9.09 -2.15
C ASN A 251 -7.23 9.76 -3.39
N THR A 252 -7.30 9.09 -4.52
CA THR A 252 -6.66 9.55 -5.77
C THR A 252 -7.17 10.92 -6.24
N VAL A 253 -8.47 11.19 -6.10
CA VAL A 253 -9.08 12.46 -6.55
C VAL A 253 -8.63 13.62 -5.66
N GLU A 254 -8.61 13.41 -4.34
CA GLU A 254 -8.10 14.40 -3.39
C GLU A 254 -6.62 14.69 -3.60
N LEU A 255 -5.81 13.66 -3.85
CA LEU A 255 -4.38 13.82 -4.08
C LEU A 255 -4.09 14.64 -5.34
N THR A 256 -4.74 14.28 -6.45
CA THR A 256 -4.56 14.99 -7.73
C THR A 256 -5.06 16.44 -7.64
N GLY A 257 -6.21 16.67 -6.97
CA GLY A 257 -6.68 18.02 -6.68
C GLY A 257 -5.72 18.82 -5.79
N ALA A 258 -5.10 18.20 -4.79
CA ALA A 258 -4.08 18.85 -3.97
C ALA A 258 -2.83 19.23 -4.78
N TRP A 259 -2.38 18.35 -5.67
CA TRP A 259 -1.26 18.64 -6.58
C TRP A 259 -1.57 19.80 -7.52
N GLU A 260 -2.79 19.88 -8.07
CA GLU A 260 -3.23 21.00 -8.89
C GLU A 260 -3.22 22.32 -8.11
N MET A 261 -3.80 22.32 -6.90
CA MET A 261 -3.86 23.51 -6.04
C MET A 261 -2.46 24.00 -5.60
N LEU A 262 -1.50 23.08 -5.45
CA LEU A 262 -0.12 23.40 -5.08
C LEU A 262 0.77 23.74 -6.29
N GLY A 263 0.26 23.62 -7.52
CA GLY A 263 1.01 23.88 -8.75
C GLY A 263 2.07 22.83 -9.06
N TYR A 264 1.84 21.58 -8.64
CA TYR A 264 2.70 20.44 -8.97
C TYR A 264 2.34 19.77 -10.31
N SER A 265 1.14 20.01 -10.83
CA SER A 265 0.63 19.52 -12.12
C SER A 265 0.81 20.54 -13.24
#